data_AF-A0A0G1K144-F1
#
_entry.id   AF-A0A0G1K144-F1
#
_cell.length_a   1.000
_cell.length_b   1.000
_cell.length_c   1.000
_cell.angle_alpha   90.00
_cell.angle_beta   90.00
_cell.angle_gamma   90.00
#
_symmetry.space_group_name_H-M   'P 1'
#
loop_
_entity.id
_entity.type
_entity.pdbx_description
1 polymer ?
#
loop_
_entity_poly.entity_id
_entity_poly.type
_entity_poly.pdbx_seq_one_letter_code
_entity_poly.pdbx_strand_id
1 'polypeptide(L)'
;MICRLKLLKSHPSRNRINDLPVETFEKPSVPEPDKAVLRGEWRGGRIYKIDKMSGKLATDFTPEELIEKKVVPEVHSILYWIDKDNPLGPAPQNPSGDPQFKNWETIVREWAASRGLYDQSDSIIPTQYDDVHIPEYFPKGEIIINPQRNDFPIGTRITAAVNVEARFQVEQVDIFINSEYSGSYKIAPYEFPVDIAGSPGQEIKITALIYDYAKNKTEIEKVIRVSEN
;
A
#
# COMPACT_ATOMS: atom_id res chain seq x y z
N MET A 1 -70.90 -40.59 -4.48
CA MET A 1 -69.51 -40.46 -4.97
C MET A 1 -69.16 -38.98 -4.97
N ILE A 2 -68.42 -38.50 -3.96
CA ILE A 2 -68.07 -37.08 -3.84
C ILE A 2 -66.56 -36.99 -3.62
N CYS A 3 -65.89 -36.38 -4.60
CA CYS A 3 -64.45 -36.13 -4.65
C CYS A 3 -63.99 -35.25 -3.46
N ARG A 4 -62.98 -35.70 -2.72
CA ARG A 4 -62.20 -34.84 -1.81
C ARG A 4 -61.12 -34.12 -2.60
N LEU A 5 -61.24 -32.80 -2.65
CA LEU A 5 -60.28 -31.84 -3.20
C LEU A 5 -58.99 -31.88 -2.35
N LYS A 6 -57.84 -32.23 -2.96
CA LYS A 6 -56.51 -32.08 -2.34
C LYS A 6 -56.13 -30.60 -2.35
N LEU A 7 -55.95 -30.03 -1.17
CA LEU A 7 -55.38 -28.70 -0.97
C LEU A 7 -53.93 -28.66 -1.51
N LEU A 8 -53.70 -27.81 -2.50
CA LEU A 8 -52.38 -27.47 -3.04
C LEU A 8 -51.56 -26.73 -1.98
N LYS A 9 -50.35 -27.23 -1.70
CA LYS A 9 -49.35 -26.55 -0.87
C LYS A 9 -48.89 -25.28 -1.57
N SER A 10 -49.19 -24.12 -0.98
CA SER A 10 -48.61 -22.84 -1.37
C SER A 10 -47.08 -22.89 -1.22
N HIS A 11 -46.35 -22.77 -2.33
CA HIS A 11 -44.90 -22.56 -2.29
C HIS A 11 -44.63 -21.10 -1.89
N PRO A 12 -43.82 -20.82 -0.85
CA PRO A 12 -43.44 -19.46 -0.53
C PRO A 12 -42.35 -18.99 -1.50
N SER A 13 -42.69 -18.11 -2.44
CA SER A 13 -41.68 -17.25 -3.09
C SER A 13 -41.32 -16.12 -2.11
N ARG A 14 -40.43 -16.40 -1.16
CA ARG A 14 -39.82 -15.36 -0.32
C ARG A 14 -38.47 -14.98 -0.91
N ASN A 15 -38.37 -13.71 -1.29
CA ASN A 15 -37.20 -13.01 -1.78
C ASN A 15 -35.92 -13.44 -1.05
N ARG A 16 -35.08 -14.23 -1.74
CA ARG A 16 -33.82 -14.80 -1.24
C ARG A 16 -32.60 -13.92 -1.49
N ILE A 17 -32.82 -12.65 -1.81
CA ILE A 17 -31.77 -11.70 -2.23
C ILE A 17 -31.27 -10.85 -1.05
N ASN A 18 -32.07 -10.70 0.02
CA ASN A 18 -31.72 -9.83 1.16
C ASN A 18 -30.80 -10.47 2.20
N ASP A 19 -30.57 -11.80 2.12
CA ASP A 19 -29.72 -12.55 3.06
C ASP A 19 -28.36 -12.95 2.45
N LEU A 20 -28.06 -12.50 1.22
CA LEU A 20 -26.75 -12.72 0.62
C LEU A 20 -25.78 -11.64 1.14
N PRO A 21 -24.53 -12.00 1.47
CA PRO A 21 -23.51 -11.01 1.78
C PRO A 21 -23.39 -10.04 0.61
N VAL A 22 -23.21 -8.75 0.91
CA VAL A 22 -22.99 -7.74 -0.13
C VAL A 22 -21.72 -8.13 -0.90
N GLU A 23 -21.89 -8.54 -2.15
CA GLU A 23 -20.76 -8.82 -3.03
C GLU A 23 -20.02 -7.51 -3.31
N THR A 24 -18.77 -7.43 -2.86
CA THR A 24 -17.86 -6.35 -3.23
C THR A 24 -17.00 -6.80 -4.39
N PHE A 25 -17.07 -6.08 -5.51
CA PHE A 25 -16.14 -6.30 -6.62
C PHE A 25 -14.75 -5.83 -6.21
N GLU A 26 -13.75 -6.69 -6.35
CA GLU A 26 -12.35 -6.25 -6.35
C GLU A 26 -12.17 -5.24 -7.48
N LYS A 27 -11.64 -4.07 -7.15
CA LYS A 27 -11.34 -3.07 -8.18
C LYS A 27 -10.28 -3.67 -9.12
N PRO A 28 -10.41 -3.45 -10.43
CA PRO A 28 -9.37 -3.88 -11.36
C PRO A 28 -8.04 -3.22 -10.96
N SER A 29 -6.97 -4.01 -10.94
CA SER A 29 -5.61 -3.48 -10.86
C SER A 29 -5.33 -2.73 -12.16
N VAL A 30 -5.25 -1.40 -12.08
CA VAL A 30 -4.91 -0.55 -13.23
C VAL A 30 -3.39 -0.41 -13.24
N PRO A 31 -2.69 -0.92 -14.27
CA PRO A 31 -1.25 -0.70 -14.37
C PRO A 31 -0.99 0.80 -14.44
N GLU A 32 -0.05 1.30 -13.65
CA GLU A 32 0.36 2.70 -13.73
C GLU A 32 1.40 2.87 -14.84
N PRO A 33 1.05 3.49 -15.99
CA PRO A 33 2.00 3.68 -17.08
C PRO A 33 3.12 4.64 -16.64
N ASP A 34 4.35 4.38 -17.09
CA ASP A 34 5.51 5.20 -16.75
C ASP A 34 5.39 6.64 -17.27
N LYS A 35 4.72 6.86 -18.41
CA LYS A 35 4.54 8.20 -18.99
C LYS A 35 3.50 9.01 -18.20
N ALA A 36 3.85 10.25 -17.87
CA ALA A 36 3.00 11.17 -17.12
C ALA A 36 1.67 11.46 -17.82
N VAL A 37 1.72 11.70 -19.13
CA VAL A 37 0.54 11.99 -19.96
C VAL A 37 -0.49 10.88 -19.97
N LEU A 38 -0.07 9.62 -19.78
CA LEU A 38 -0.97 8.47 -19.69
C LEU A 38 -1.63 8.34 -18.30
N ARG A 39 -1.16 9.09 -17.31
CA ARG A 39 -1.76 9.21 -15.97
C ARG A 39 -2.62 10.47 -15.81
N GLY A 40 -2.89 11.19 -16.90
CA GLY A 40 -3.65 12.45 -16.88
C GLY A 40 -2.82 13.69 -16.54
N GLU A 41 -1.51 13.57 -16.38
CA GLU A 41 -0.60 14.71 -16.21
C GLU A 41 -0.21 15.27 -17.58
N TRP A 42 -1.01 16.22 -18.07
CA TRP A 42 -0.87 16.80 -19.41
C TRP A 42 0.36 17.71 -19.57
N ARG A 43 0.96 18.18 -18.47
CA ARG A 43 2.18 19.01 -18.53
C ARG A 43 3.39 18.24 -19.07
N GLY A 44 3.28 16.92 -19.21
CA GLY A 44 4.30 16.08 -19.81
C GLY A 44 5.63 16.10 -19.05
N GLY A 45 6.71 15.79 -19.75
CA GLY A 45 8.07 15.94 -19.24
C GLY A 45 8.63 14.79 -18.42
N ARG A 46 9.86 15.00 -17.93
CA ARG A 46 10.58 14.03 -17.09
C ARG A 46 9.89 13.88 -15.75
N ILE A 47 9.73 12.64 -15.31
CA ILE A 47 9.16 12.33 -14.00
C ILE A 47 10.28 12.21 -12.97
N TYR A 48 10.07 12.81 -11.82
CA TYR A 48 10.87 12.58 -10.63
C TYR A 48 9.96 12.18 -9.47
N LYS A 49 10.50 11.41 -8.53
CA LYS A 49 9.78 10.89 -7.38
C LYS A 49 10.24 11.64 -6.14
N ILE A 50 9.30 12.18 -5.38
CA ILE A 50 9.58 12.78 -4.08
C ILE A 50 8.85 12.01 -2.99
N ASP A 51 9.36 12.10 -1.78
CA ASP A 51 8.62 11.73 -0.58
C ASP A 51 7.69 12.89 -0.16
N LYS A 52 6.40 12.59 0.07
CA LYS A 52 5.39 13.57 0.50
C LYS A 52 5.70 14.18 1.86
N MET A 53 6.40 13.47 2.74
CA MET A 53 6.68 13.97 4.09
C MET A 53 7.90 14.88 4.17
N SER A 54 9.03 14.46 3.58
CA SER A 54 10.26 15.25 3.57
C SER A 54 10.27 16.31 2.45
N GLY A 55 9.53 16.10 1.36
CA GLY A 55 9.57 16.93 0.15
C GLY A 55 10.83 16.73 -0.70
N LYS A 56 11.66 15.74 -0.37
CA LYS A 56 12.95 15.44 -1.01
C LYS A 56 12.83 14.26 -1.98
N LEU A 57 13.88 13.96 -2.74
CA LEU A 57 13.88 12.82 -3.66
C LEU A 57 13.64 11.50 -2.90
N ALA A 58 12.65 10.74 -3.33
CA ALA A 58 12.33 9.44 -2.73
C ALA A 58 13.49 8.46 -2.89
N THR A 59 13.66 7.58 -1.92
CA THR A 59 14.66 6.51 -1.91
C THR A 59 13.96 5.14 -1.89
N ASP A 60 14.74 4.06 -1.88
CA ASP A 60 14.21 2.69 -1.77
C ASP A 60 13.50 2.42 -0.44
N PHE A 61 13.73 3.25 0.57
CA PHE A 61 13.11 3.15 1.89
C PHE A 61 11.83 3.99 2.01
N THR A 62 11.56 4.90 1.08
CA THR A 62 10.33 5.71 1.09
C THR A 62 9.12 4.79 0.85
N PRO A 63 8.15 4.74 1.77
CA PRO A 63 6.94 3.94 1.59
C PRO A 63 6.19 4.31 0.30
N GLU A 64 5.72 3.30 -0.45
CA GLU A 64 5.08 3.52 -1.77
C GLU A 64 3.91 4.51 -1.71
N GLU A 65 3.15 4.50 -0.62
CA GLU A 65 2.02 5.42 -0.40
C GLU A 65 2.44 6.89 -0.25
N LEU A 66 3.68 7.12 0.20
CA LEU A 66 4.29 8.44 0.37
C LEU A 66 5.07 8.90 -0.85
N ILE A 67 5.28 8.04 -1.85
CA ILE A 67 5.90 8.44 -3.11
C ILE A 67 4.91 9.30 -3.92
N GLU A 68 5.31 10.53 -4.22
CA GLU A 68 4.63 11.41 -5.17
C GLU A 68 5.45 11.53 -6.45
N LYS A 69 4.84 11.18 -7.58
CA LYS A 69 5.43 11.34 -8.92
C LYS A 69 5.12 12.77 -9.40
N LYS A 70 6.15 13.61 -9.51
CA LYS A 70 6.06 14.94 -10.11
C LYS A 70 6.70 14.97 -11.49
N VAL A 71 6.39 16.00 -12.26
CA VAL A 71 6.96 16.22 -13.58
C VAL A 71 7.72 17.53 -13.64
N VAL A 72 8.76 17.56 -14.46
CA VAL A 72 9.34 18.81 -14.97
C VAL A 72 8.46 19.27 -16.13
N PRO A 73 7.68 20.36 -16.01
CA PRO A 73 6.76 20.77 -17.06
C PRO A 73 7.46 20.98 -18.40
N GLU A 74 6.97 20.30 -19.44
CA GLU A 74 7.43 20.42 -20.82
C GLU A 74 6.20 20.25 -21.71
N VAL A 75 5.52 21.37 -22.01
CA VAL A 75 4.16 21.29 -22.57
C VAL A 75 4.22 21.02 -24.06
N HIS A 76 3.85 19.80 -24.46
CA HIS A 76 3.78 19.39 -25.86
C HIS A 76 2.46 18.70 -26.16
N SER A 77 2.14 18.57 -27.45
CA SER A 77 1.02 17.74 -27.90
C SER A 77 1.24 16.26 -27.53
N ILE A 78 0.15 15.49 -27.43
CA ILE A 78 0.22 14.07 -27.04
C ILE A 78 1.11 13.23 -27.99
N LEU A 79 1.18 13.64 -29.25
CA LEU A 79 2.00 13.01 -30.30
C LEU A 79 3.51 13.18 -30.07
N TYR A 80 3.93 14.12 -29.22
CA TYR A 80 5.32 14.23 -28.75
C TYR A 80 5.68 13.09 -27.80
N TRP A 81 4.73 12.65 -26.97
CA TRP A 81 4.97 11.72 -25.88
C TRP A 81 4.64 10.27 -26.23
N ILE A 82 3.75 10.06 -27.21
CA ILE A 82 3.12 8.78 -27.48
C ILE A 82 3.31 8.38 -28.94
N ASP A 83 3.92 7.22 -29.14
CA ASP A 83 3.80 6.46 -30.38
C ASP A 83 2.43 5.78 -30.40
N LYS A 84 1.64 6.01 -31.44
CA LYS A 84 0.28 5.48 -31.57
C LYS A 84 0.26 3.96 -31.69
N ASP A 85 1.30 3.40 -32.30
CA ASP A 85 1.41 1.96 -32.52
C ASP A 85 1.99 1.25 -31.29
N ASN A 86 2.62 2.01 -30.38
CA ASN A 86 3.16 1.52 -29.12
C ASN A 86 3.03 2.55 -27.98
N PRO A 87 1.82 2.78 -27.44
CA PRO A 87 1.59 3.88 -26.51
C PRO A 87 2.34 3.73 -25.18
N LEU A 88 2.54 2.49 -24.73
CA LEU A 88 3.29 2.15 -23.52
C LEU A 88 4.81 2.07 -23.75
N GLY A 89 5.27 2.04 -25.00
CA GLY A 89 6.67 2.04 -25.37
C GLY A 89 7.37 3.38 -25.12
N PRO A 90 8.62 3.58 -25.58
CA PRO A 90 9.29 4.87 -25.48
C PRO A 90 8.53 5.98 -26.24
N ALA A 91 8.87 7.25 -25.98
CA ALA A 91 8.37 8.36 -26.79
C ALA A 91 8.97 8.28 -28.22
N PRO A 92 8.26 8.77 -29.26
CA PRO A 92 8.78 8.81 -30.61
C PRO A 92 10.10 9.59 -30.69
N GLN A 93 11.14 9.01 -31.29
CA GLN A 93 12.41 9.71 -31.52
C GLN A 93 12.25 10.88 -32.51
N ASN A 94 11.30 10.77 -33.44
CA ASN A 94 10.94 11.83 -34.37
C ASN A 94 9.42 12.00 -34.41
N PRO A 95 8.83 12.82 -33.51
CA PRO A 95 7.40 13.10 -33.50
C PRO A 95 6.89 13.71 -34.82
N SER A 96 7.75 14.45 -35.54
CA SER A 96 7.42 15.04 -36.86
C SER A 96 7.24 14.01 -37.97
N GLY A 97 7.51 12.72 -37.71
CA GLY A 97 7.15 11.63 -38.61
C GLY A 97 5.64 11.44 -38.75
N ASP A 98 4.84 11.88 -37.77
CA ASP A 98 3.39 11.93 -37.90
C ASP A 98 2.98 13.23 -38.64
N PRO A 99 2.26 13.14 -39.79
CA PRO A 99 1.79 14.32 -40.53
C PRO A 99 0.94 15.28 -39.70
N GLN A 100 0.27 14.80 -38.65
CA GLN A 100 -0.58 15.60 -37.78
C GLN A 100 0.21 16.29 -36.65
N PHE A 101 1.44 15.86 -36.36
CA PHE A 101 2.23 16.41 -35.26
C PHE A 101 2.38 17.92 -35.39
N LYS A 102 2.83 18.41 -36.55
CA LYS A 102 3.02 19.86 -36.77
C LYS A 102 1.73 20.66 -36.53
N ASN A 103 0.59 20.14 -36.99
CA ASN A 103 -0.70 20.81 -36.88
C ASN A 103 -1.13 20.96 -35.41
N TRP A 104 -0.92 19.91 -34.61
CA TRP A 104 -1.33 19.88 -33.21
C TRP A 104 -0.33 20.60 -32.31
N GLU A 105 0.95 20.34 -32.53
CA GLU A 105 2.05 20.89 -31.76
C GLU A 105 2.06 22.41 -31.80
N THR A 106 1.89 23.00 -32.99
CA THR A 106 1.89 24.46 -33.15
C THR A 106 0.83 25.11 -32.26
N ILE A 107 -0.41 24.62 -32.30
CA ILE A 107 -1.53 25.19 -31.54
C ILE A 107 -1.35 24.96 -30.03
N VAL A 108 -0.87 23.79 -29.62
CA VAL A 108 -0.62 23.48 -28.19
C VAL A 108 0.47 24.39 -27.63
N ARG A 109 1.56 24.59 -28.38
CA ARG A 109 2.67 25.47 -27.96
C ARG A 109 2.26 26.94 -27.93
N GLU A 110 1.50 27.41 -28.91
CA GLU A 110 0.94 28.76 -28.92
C GLU A 110 -0.01 28.98 -27.73
N TRP A 111 -0.89 28.02 -27.45
CA TRP A 111 -1.76 28.07 -26.29
C TRP A 111 -0.96 28.11 -24.99
N ALA A 112 0.03 27.22 -24.82
CA ALA A 112 0.87 27.18 -23.62
C ALA A 112 1.58 28.53 -23.40
N ALA A 113 2.20 29.08 -24.44
CA ALA A 113 2.84 30.39 -24.40
C ALA A 113 1.86 31.51 -24.05
N SER A 114 0.64 31.51 -24.60
CA SER A 114 -0.40 32.50 -24.28
C SER A 114 -0.86 32.47 -22.82
N ARG A 115 -0.64 31.34 -22.14
CA ARG A 115 -0.93 31.13 -20.71
C ARG A 115 0.30 31.32 -19.82
N GLY A 116 1.46 31.69 -20.38
CA GLY A 116 2.71 31.82 -19.64
C GLY A 116 3.26 30.47 -19.16
N LEU A 117 2.87 29.37 -19.81
CA LEU A 117 3.36 28.03 -19.52
C LEU A 117 4.59 27.76 -20.38
N TYR A 118 5.75 27.88 -19.75
CA TYR A 118 7.04 27.62 -20.39
C TYR A 118 7.65 26.32 -19.84
N ASP A 119 8.49 25.70 -20.68
CA ASP A 119 9.23 24.51 -20.28
C ASP A 119 10.17 24.85 -19.12
N GLN A 120 10.18 23.97 -18.14
CA GLN A 120 11.07 24.07 -16.98
C GLN A 120 12.26 23.13 -17.18
N SER A 121 13.33 23.40 -16.44
CA SER A 121 14.50 22.55 -16.42
C SER A 121 14.59 21.76 -15.12
N ASP A 122 15.61 20.91 -15.02
CA ASP A 122 15.85 20.11 -13.81
C ASP A 122 16.20 20.95 -12.57
N SER A 123 16.30 22.28 -12.71
CA SER A 123 16.51 23.20 -11.57
C SER A 123 15.38 23.14 -10.53
N ILE A 124 14.19 22.66 -10.91
CA ILE A 124 13.07 22.49 -9.98
C ILE A 124 13.13 21.17 -9.20
N ILE A 125 13.97 20.23 -9.64
CA ILE A 125 14.09 18.93 -9.00
C ILE A 125 14.91 19.14 -7.72
N PRO A 126 14.42 18.71 -6.54
CA PRO A 126 15.21 18.73 -5.32
C PRO A 126 16.53 17.97 -5.50
N THR A 127 17.62 18.50 -4.94
CA THR A 127 18.94 17.86 -5.02
C THR A 127 19.24 16.93 -3.83
N GLN A 128 18.45 17.05 -2.76
CA GLN A 128 18.58 16.24 -1.57
C GLN A 128 17.67 15.01 -1.64
N TYR A 129 18.12 13.93 -1.01
CA TYR A 129 17.37 12.69 -0.85
C TYR A 129 16.62 12.68 0.48
N ASP A 130 15.55 11.89 0.51
CA ASP A 130 14.76 11.59 1.70
C ASP A 130 15.65 11.20 2.89
N ASP A 131 15.44 11.89 4.01
CA ASP A 131 16.12 11.69 5.29
C ASP A 131 15.14 11.36 6.43
N VAL A 132 13.86 11.12 6.12
CA VAL A 132 12.83 10.70 7.07
C VAL A 132 12.71 9.17 7.07
N HIS A 133 12.73 8.56 5.89
CA HIS A 133 12.67 7.11 5.74
C HIS A 133 14.07 6.56 5.52
N ILE A 134 14.79 6.39 6.61
CA ILE A 134 16.14 5.81 6.61
C ILE A 134 16.21 4.68 7.66
N PRO A 135 17.04 3.64 7.44
CA PRO A 135 17.14 2.51 8.36
C PRO A 135 17.40 2.90 9.82
N GLU A 136 18.11 4.00 10.04
CA GLU A 136 18.40 4.54 11.37
C GLU A 136 17.15 4.98 12.13
N TYR A 137 16.08 5.37 11.42
CA TYR A 137 14.84 5.88 12.01
C TYR A 137 13.73 4.83 12.06
N PHE A 138 13.98 3.64 11.53
CA PHE A 138 13.04 2.54 11.64
C PHE A 138 12.80 2.18 13.12
N PRO A 139 11.54 1.98 13.54
CA PRO A 139 11.22 1.55 14.89
C PRO A 139 11.97 0.27 15.24
N LYS A 140 12.54 0.22 16.43
CA LYS A 140 13.16 -0.98 16.98
C LYS A 140 12.28 -1.50 18.08
N GLY A 141 12.26 -2.81 18.28
CA GLY A 141 11.50 -3.38 19.38
C GLY A 141 11.88 -4.80 19.70
N GLU A 142 11.33 -5.28 20.79
CA GLU A 142 11.48 -6.65 21.25
C GLU A 142 10.16 -7.16 21.82
N ILE A 143 9.84 -8.42 21.55
CA ILE A 143 8.70 -9.11 22.16
C ILE A 143 9.19 -9.79 23.45
N ILE A 144 8.63 -9.36 24.57
CA ILE A 144 8.93 -9.81 25.91
C ILE A 144 7.81 -10.73 26.38
N ILE A 145 8.15 -11.91 26.91
CA ILE A 145 7.17 -12.91 27.36
C ILE A 145 7.19 -13.05 28.88
N ASN A 146 6.02 -13.07 29.51
CA ASN A 146 5.85 -13.28 30.93
C ASN A 146 5.00 -14.53 31.22
N PRO A 147 5.54 -15.54 31.94
CA PRO A 147 6.89 -15.61 32.51
C PRO A 147 8.00 -15.81 31.47
N GLN A 148 9.22 -15.34 31.76
CA GLN A 148 10.38 -15.41 30.85
C GLN A 148 10.84 -16.86 30.64
N ARG A 149 10.22 -17.54 29.68
CA ARG A 149 10.51 -18.92 29.27
C ARG A 149 10.35 -19.05 27.76
N ASN A 150 10.92 -20.11 27.20
CA ASN A 150 10.80 -20.41 25.77
C ASN A 150 9.83 -21.58 25.49
N ASP A 151 9.32 -22.23 26.53
CA ASP A 151 8.46 -23.40 26.46
C ASP A 151 7.33 -23.31 27.50
N PHE A 152 6.13 -23.73 27.10
CA PHE A 152 4.92 -23.62 27.91
C PHE A 152 3.99 -24.82 27.74
N PRO A 153 3.38 -25.35 28.83
CA PRO A 153 2.43 -26.46 28.75
C PRO A 153 1.17 -26.09 27.95
N ILE A 154 0.53 -27.10 27.37
CA ILE A 154 -0.70 -26.93 26.60
C ILE A 154 -1.81 -26.38 27.49
N GLY A 155 -2.56 -25.41 26.99
CA GLY A 155 -3.66 -24.76 27.70
C GLY A 155 -3.22 -23.67 28.67
N THR A 156 -1.92 -23.37 28.76
CA THR A 156 -1.46 -22.19 29.49
C THR A 156 -1.79 -20.91 28.72
N ARG A 157 -2.08 -19.84 29.46
CA ARG A 157 -2.24 -18.48 28.94
C ARG A 157 -1.10 -17.64 29.46
N ILE A 158 -0.31 -17.08 28.55
CA ILE A 158 0.83 -16.22 28.87
C ILE A 158 0.51 -14.78 28.48
N THR A 159 1.28 -13.83 29.01
CA THR A 159 1.20 -12.43 28.59
C THR A 159 2.47 -12.10 27.81
N ALA A 160 2.31 -11.55 26.61
CA ALA A 160 3.39 -10.99 25.82
C ALA A 160 3.24 -9.47 25.78
N ALA A 161 4.37 -8.78 25.69
CA ALA A 161 4.45 -7.33 25.57
C ALA A 161 5.41 -6.97 24.45
N VAL A 162 5.10 -5.94 23.67
CA VAL A 162 6.07 -5.35 22.74
C VAL A 162 6.69 -4.12 23.39
N ASN A 163 8.01 -4.13 23.57
CA ASN A 163 8.75 -2.92 23.89
C ASN A 163 9.22 -2.28 22.59
N VAL A 164 9.02 -0.97 22.43
CA VAL A 164 9.31 -0.25 21.19
C VAL A 164 10.15 1.00 21.48
N GLU A 165 11.23 1.16 20.73
CA GLU A 165 12.07 2.35 20.67
C GLU A 165 12.02 2.91 19.25
N ALA A 166 11.47 4.11 19.08
CA ALA A 166 11.36 4.74 17.77
C ALA A 166 11.72 6.23 17.85
N ARG A 167 12.25 6.77 16.76
CA ARG A 167 12.52 8.22 16.66
C ARG A 167 11.22 9.02 16.53
N PHE A 168 10.27 8.49 15.76
CA PHE A 168 8.94 9.07 15.60
C PHE A 168 7.95 8.37 16.52
N GLN A 169 6.83 9.03 16.81
CA GLN A 169 5.78 8.45 17.64
C GLN A 169 5.24 7.17 16.98
N VAL A 170 5.14 6.09 17.76
CA VAL A 170 4.52 4.84 17.31
C VAL A 170 3.04 5.09 17.04
N GLU A 171 2.60 4.75 15.84
CA GLU A 171 1.20 4.88 15.42
C GLU A 171 0.41 3.62 15.75
N GLN A 172 1.02 2.45 15.53
CA GLN A 172 0.34 1.17 15.60
C GLN A 172 1.32 0.00 15.75
N VAL A 173 0.94 -1.02 16.52
CA VAL A 173 1.61 -2.31 16.60
C VAL A 173 0.60 -3.40 16.30
N ASP A 174 0.79 -4.10 15.19
CA ASP A 174 -0.06 -5.21 14.76
C ASP A 174 0.59 -6.53 15.14
N ILE A 175 -0.19 -7.41 15.77
CA ILE A 175 0.27 -8.68 16.32
C ILE A 175 -0.29 -9.83 15.50
N PHE A 176 0.59 -10.77 15.17
CA PHE A 176 0.26 -12.02 14.50
C PHE A 176 0.78 -13.20 15.31
N ILE A 177 -0.04 -14.24 15.43
CA ILE A 177 0.31 -15.50 16.10
C ILE A 177 0.14 -16.61 15.06
N ASN A 178 1.21 -17.34 14.74
CA ASN A 178 1.23 -18.34 13.67
C ASN A 178 0.71 -17.80 12.32
N SER A 179 1.08 -16.56 12.01
CA SER A 179 0.61 -15.81 10.83
C SER A 179 -0.88 -15.44 10.84
N GLU A 180 -1.62 -15.73 11.90
CA GLU A 180 -2.99 -15.27 12.10
C GLU A 180 -3.00 -13.92 12.83
N TYR A 181 -3.75 -12.96 12.31
CA TYR A 181 -3.89 -11.64 12.94
C TYR A 181 -4.61 -11.75 14.28
N SER A 182 -3.94 -11.34 15.36
CA SER A 182 -4.45 -11.41 16.73
C SER A 182 -5.06 -10.09 17.19
N GLY A 183 -4.47 -8.96 16.79
CA GLY A 183 -4.97 -7.64 17.17
C GLY A 183 -4.01 -6.50 16.84
N SER A 184 -4.46 -5.29 17.11
CA SER A 184 -3.73 -4.05 16.86
C SER A 184 -3.79 -3.12 18.06
N TYR A 185 -2.65 -2.51 18.40
CA TYR A 185 -2.50 -1.64 19.55
C TYR A 185 -1.92 -0.29 19.11
N LYS A 186 -2.61 0.80 19.44
CA LYS A 186 -2.21 2.17 19.06
C LYS A 186 -1.60 2.98 20.20
N ILE A 187 -1.69 2.48 21.43
CA ILE A 187 -1.26 3.17 22.65
C ILE A 187 -0.56 2.15 23.55
N ALA A 188 0.60 2.53 24.08
CA ALA A 188 1.35 1.73 25.03
C ALA A 188 0.65 1.68 26.41
N PRO A 189 0.82 0.59 27.19
CA PRO A 189 1.64 -0.58 26.92
C PRO A 189 1.01 -1.53 25.89
N TYR A 190 1.85 -2.10 25.01
CA TYR A 190 1.43 -3.02 23.95
C TYR A 190 1.41 -4.47 24.47
N GLU A 191 0.49 -4.75 25.38
CA GLU A 191 0.36 -6.04 26.06
C GLU A 191 -0.80 -6.86 25.51
N PHE A 192 -0.57 -8.17 25.33
CA PHE A 192 -1.57 -9.07 24.79
C PHE A 192 -1.45 -10.49 25.35
N PRO A 193 -2.58 -11.20 25.52
CA PRO A 193 -2.57 -12.59 25.91
C PRO A 193 -2.20 -13.49 24.74
N VAL A 194 -1.48 -14.58 25.01
CA VAL A 194 -1.25 -15.67 24.07
C VAL A 194 -1.71 -16.97 24.71
N ASP A 195 -2.66 -17.64 24.05
CA ASP A 195 -3.14 -18.95 24.46
C ASP A 195 -2.28 -20.04 23.82
N ILE A 196 -1.67 -20.90 24.63
CA ILE A 196 -0.79 -21.97 24.17
C ILE A 196 -1.63 -23.17 23.75
N ALA A 197 -1.75 -23.35 22.44
CA ALA A 197 -2.46 -24.46 21.82
C ALA A 197 -1.58 -25.16 20.79
N GLY A 198 -1.83 -26.46 20.57
CA GLY A 198 -1.09 -27.29 19.63
C GLY A 198 -0.60 -28.59 20.25
N SER A 199 0.34 -29.24 19.56
CA SER A 199 0.97 -30.49 20.01
C SER A 199 2.30 -30.22 20.72
N PRO A 200 2.75 -31.08 21.64
CA PRO A 200 4.08 -30.95 22.24
C PRO A 200 5.18 -30.90 21.16
N GLY A 201 6.13 -29.99 21.33
CA GLY A 201 7.20 -29.72 20.37
C GLY A 201 6.82 -28.77 19.23
N GLN A 202 5.55 -28.38 19.10
CA GLN A 202 5.14 -27.38 18.11
C GLN A 202 5.66 -25.99 18.48
N GLU A 203 6.11 -25.24 17.47
CA GLU A 203 6.53 -23.85 17.63
C GLU A 203 5.34 -22.91 17.41
N ILE A 204 5.21 -21.92 18.28
CA ILE A 204 4.30 -20.79 18.14
C ILE A 204 5.14 -19.57 17.79
N LYS A 205 4.86 -19.00 16.62
CA LYS A 205 5.55 -17.80 16.12
C LYS A 205 4.70 -16.57 16.42
N ILE A 206 5.23 -15.66 17.23
CA ILE A 206 4.64 -14.36 17.51
C ILE A 206 5.39 -13.33 16.67
N THR A 207 4.68 -12.63 15.80
CA THR A 207 5.22 -11.56 14.96
C THR A 207 4.55 -10.24 15.36
N ALA A 208 5.32 -9.18 15.49
CA ALA A 208 4.82 -7.82 15.69
C ALA A 208 5.29 -6.92 14.55
N LEU A 209 4.34 -6.29 13.85
CA LEU A 209 4.59 -5.23 12.87
C LEU A 209 4.41 -3.89 13.56
N ILE A 210 5.48 -3.13 13.67
CA ILE A 210 5.51 -1.82 14.32
C ILE A 210 5.47 -0.76 13.23
N TYR A 211 4.55 0.19 13.33
CA TYR A 211 4.40 1.34 12.44
C TYR A 211 4.57 2.63 13.25
N ASP A 212 5.39 3.55 12.74
CA ASP A 212 5.44 4.91 13.28
C ASP A 212 4.61 5.90 12.45
N TYR A 213 4.43 7.10 12.99
CA TYR A 213 3.68 8.17 12.33
C TYR A 213 4.33 8.65 11.03
N ALA A 214 5.63 8.40 10.88
CA ALA A 214 6.37 8.65 9.66
C ALA A 214 6.27 7.46 8.68
N LYS A 215 5.36 6.50 8.89
CA LYS A 215 5.16 5.31 8.06
C LYS A 215 6.42 4.44 7.90
N ASN A 216 7.43 4.63 8.74
CA ASN A 216 8.48 3.63 8.88
C ASN A 216 7.88 2.42 9.56
N LYS A 217 8.37 1.24 9.15
CA LYS A 217 7.89 -0.03 9.67
C LYS A 217 9.02 -0.95 10.03
N THR A 218 8.80 -1.82 11.00
CA THR A 218 9.72 -2.92 11.32
C THR A 218 8.93 -4.13 11.78
N GLU A 219 9.39 -5.29 11.34
CA GLU A 219 8.88 -6.58 11.75
C GLU A 219 9.84 -7.21 12.74
N ILE A 220 9.31 -7.65 13.88
CA ILE A 220 10.05 -8.39 14.89
C ILE A 220 9.32 -9.68 15.22
N GLU A 221 10.07 -10.70 15.62
CA GLU A 221 9.53 -12.04 15.82
C GLU A 221 10.07 -12.67 17.10
N LYS A 222 9.23 -13.49 17.73
CA LYS A 222 9.58 -14.32 18.88
C LYS A 222 8.94 -15.68 18.73
N VAL A 223 9.75 -16.72 18.92
CA VAL A 223 9.29 -18.11 18.84
C VAL A 223 9.28 -18.71 20.24
N ILE A 224 8.19 -19.38 20.58
CA ILE A 224 8.05 -20.22 21.78
C ILE A 224 7.63 -21.63 21.38
N ARG A 225 7.77 -22.58 22.30
CA ARG A 225 7.45 -23.99 22.09
C ARG A 225 6.35 -24.46 23.02
N VAL A 226 5.54 -25.39 22.53
CA VAL A 226 4.58 -26.12 23.34
C VAL A 226 5.32 -27.25 24.06
N SER A 227 5.29 -27.26 25.39
CA SER A 227 5.83 -28.36 26.20
C SER A 227 4.76 -29.42 26.48
N GLU A 228 5.20 -30.60 26.90
CA GLU A 228 4.30 -31.57 27.52
C GLU A 228 3.76 -31.03 28.86
N ASN A 229 2.62 -31.56 29.28
CA ASN A 229 1.99 -31.24 30.58
C ASN A 229 2.69 -31.95 31.74
#